data_AF-A0A2E0FD46-F1
#
_entry.id   AF-A0A2E0FD46-F1
#
_cell.length_a   1.000
_cell.length_b   1.000
_cell.length_c   1.000
_cell.angle_alpha   90.00
_cell.angle_beta   90.00
_cell.angle_gamma   90.00
#
_symmetry.space_group_name_H-M   'P 1'
#
loop_
_entity.id
_entity.type
_entity.pdbx_description
1 polymer ?
#
loop_
_entity_poly.entity_id
_entity_poly.type
_entity_poly.pdbx_seq_one_letter_code
_entity_poly.pdbx_strand_id
1 'polypeptide(L)' 'MIFTKLYIRIFKKIINGLSVNKKTKYIGTEYGGWFILENTEIRDGVILSAGVGEDISFDIEMINNYGVKIIFVDPTPRAI' A
#
# COMPACT_ATOMS: atom_id res chain seq x y z
N MET A 1 -21.94 20.42 18.56
CA MET A 1 -21.20 19.19 18.95
C MET A 1 -21.99 17.88 18.76
N ILE A 2 -23.33 17.88 18.84
CA ILE A 2 -24.19 16.71 18.55
C ILE A 2 -24.51 16.57 17.05
N PHE A 3 -24.82 17.66 16.37
CA PHE A 3 -25.10 17.66 14.92
C PHE A 3 -23.92 17.19 14.07
N THR A 4 -22.68 17.50 14.49
CA THR A 4 -21.46 17.00 13.86
C THR A 4 -21.35 15.47 13.95
N LYS A 5 -21.68 14.86 15.09
CA LYS A 5 -21.66 13.40 15.23
C LYS A 5 -22.73 12.71 14.37
N LEU A 6 -23.92 13.31 14.27
CA LEU A 6 -25.00 12.75 13.44
C LEU A 6 -24.65 12.80 11.96
N TYR A 7 -24.17 13.95 11.47
CA TYR A 7 -23.72 14.10 10.09
C TYR A 7 -22.59 13.13 9.74
N ILE A 8 -21.57 13.00 10.60
CA ILE A 8 -20.47 12.03 10.40
C ILE A 8 -21.01 10.59 10.31
N ARG A 9 -22.02 10.23 11.13
CA ARG A 9 -22.59 8.88 11.13
C ARG A 9 -23.39 8.58 9.87
N ILE A 10 -24.17 9.54 9.38
CA ILE A 10 -24.90 9.44 8.11
C ILE A 10 -23.91 9.33 6.95
N PHE A 11 -22.89 10.20 6.92
CA PHE A 11 -21.85 10.18 5.89
C PHE A 11 -21.10 8.84 5.87
N LYS A 12 -20.67 8.32 7.03
CA LYS A 12 -20.05 6.98 7.12
C LYS A 12 -20.95 5.87 6.60
N LYS A 13 -22.26 5.93 6.86
CA LYS A 13 -23.21 4.92 6.37
C LYS A 13 -23.36 4.97 4.86
N ILE A 14 -23.42 6.16 4.27
CA ILE A 14 -23.47 6.36 2.82
C ILE A 14 -22.17 5.84 2.18
N ILE A 15 -21.01 6.29 2.69
CA ILE A 15 -19.71 5.83 2.19
C ILE A 15 -19.60 4.31 2.32
N ASN A 16 -19.92 3.70 3.46
CA ASN A 16 -19.87 2.24 3.61
C ASN A 16 -20.81 1.50 2.66
N GLY A 17 -21.96 2.07 2.30
CA GLY A 17 -22.87 1.48 1.31
C GLY A 17 -22.36 1.57 -0.13
N LEU A 18 -21.51 2.55 -0.42
CA LEU A 18 -20.87 2.75 -1.72
C LEU A 18 -19.47 2.11 -1.81
N SER A 19 -18.84 1.85 -0.66
CA SER A 19 -17.51 1.26 -0.57
C SER A 19 -17.52 -0.19 -1.03
N VAL A 20 -16.55 -0.54 -1.89
CA VAL A 20 -16.27 -1.93 -2.23
C VAL A 20 -15.31 -2.49 -1.19
N ASN A 21 -15.76 -3.50 -0.45
CA ASN A 21 -14.87 -4.20 0.48
C ASN A 21 -13.99 -5.17 -0.32
N LYS A 22 -12.69 -4.87 -0.39
CA LYS A 22 -11.69 -5.75 -0.96
C LYS A 22 -10.82 -6.27 0.17
N LYS A 23 -10.57 -7.58 0.18
CA LYS A 23 -9.61 -8.16 1.10
C LYS A 23 -8.21 -7.67 0.73
N THR A 24 -7.46 -7.29 1.76
CA THR A 24 -6.08 -6.85 1.65
C THR A 24 -5.19 -7.76 2.47
N LYS A 25 -3.91 -7.79 2.13
CA LYS A 25 -2.86 -8.41 2.92
C LYS A 25 -1.72 -7.43 3.10
N TYR A 26 -1.06 -7.52 4.25
CA TYR A 26 0.11 -6.72 4.59
C TYR A 26 1.37 -7.47 4.16
N ILE A 27 2.34 -6.74 3.61
CA ILE A 27 3.57 -7.25 3.00
C ILE A 27 4.72 -6.39 3.51
N GLY A 28 5.82 -7.01 3.95
CA GLY A 28 6.98 -6.33 4.55
C GLY A 28 6.93 -6.26 6.08
N THR A 29 7.86 -5.50 6.67
CA THR A 29 7.95 -5.28 8.12
C THR A 29 6.87 -4.33 8.62
N GLU A 30 6.73 -4.17 9.94
CA GLU A 30 5.83 -3.17 10.55
C GLU A 30 6.16 -1.72 10.13
N TYR A 31 7.43 -1.43 9.83
CA TYR A 31 7.87 -0.09 9.45
C TYR A 31 7.80 0.16 7.94
N GLY A 32 8.36 -0.76 7.14
CA GLY A 32 8.49 -0.62 5.69
C GLY A 32 7.39 -1.33 4.88
N GLY A 33 6.42 -1.96 5.55
CA GLY A 33 5.40 -2.75 4.90
C GLY A 33 4.16 -1.98 4.44
N TRP A 34 3.46 -2.52 3.44
CA TRP A 34 2.25 -1.94 2.87
C TRP A 34 1.13 -2.96 2.64
N PHE A 35 -0.11 -2.47 2.60
CA PHE A 35 -1.26 -3.28 2.22
C PHE A 35 -1.41 -3.34 0.70
N ILE A 36 -1.61 -4.54 0.18
CA ILE A 36 -2.05 -4.77 -1.21
C ILE A 36 -3.35 -5.56 -1.24
N LEU A 37 -4.00 -5.63 -2.40
CA LEU A 37 -5.16 -6.50 -2.58
C LEU A 37 -4.72 -7.97 -2.48
N GLU A 38 -5.50 -8.79 -1.77
CA GLU A 38 -5.16 -10.20 -1.55
C GLU A 38 -5.01 -10.97 -2.88
N ASN A 39 -5.86 -10.64 -3.86
CA ASN A 39 -5.89 -11.22 -5.20
C ASN A 39 -5.13 -10.36 -6.23
N THR A 40 -4.05 -9.71 -5.81
CA THR A 40 -3.19 -8.96 -6.73
C THR A 40 -2.48 -9.93 -7.67
N GLU A 41 -2.70 -9.77 -8.97
CA GLU A 41 -1.94 -10.45 -10.02
C GLU A 41 -1.18 -9.40 -10.81
N ILE A 42 0.13 -9.58 -10.95
CA ILE A 42 0.99 -8.71 -11.75
C ILE A 42 1.71 -9.60 -12.77
N ARG A 43 1.57 -9.28 -14.06
CA ARG A 43 2.29 -9.94 -15.15
C ARG A 43 3.29 -8.96 -15.73
N ASP A 44 4.58 -9.34 -15.73
CA ASP A 44 5.70 -8.54 -16.26
C ASP A 44 5.71 -7.07 -15.80
N GLY A 45 5.20 -6.82 -14.59
CA GLY A 45 5.05 -5.48 -14.05
C GLY A 45 6.36 -4.86 -13.59
N VAL A 46 6.41 -3.54 -13.65
CA VAL A 46 7.51 -2.74 -13.10
C VAL A 46 6.98 -1.87 -11.96
N ILE A 47 7.59 -1.94 -10.79
CA ILE A 47 7.34 -1.04 -9.66
C ILE A 47 8.43 0.02 -9.66
N LEU A 48 8.04 1.28 -9.62
CA LEU A 48 8.94 2.40 -9.35
C LEU A 48 8.85 2.72 -7.85
N SER A 49 9.91 2.41 -7.11
CA SER A 49 9.99 2.64 -5.68
C SER A 49 10.86 3.86 -5.42
N ALA A 50 10.23 4.98 -5.06
CA ALA A 50 10.87 6.28 -4.93
C ALA A 50 10.95 6.72 -3.46
N GLY A 51 12.17 7.01 -2.98
CA GLY A 51 12.45 7.27 -1.56
C GLY A 51 12.41 5.97 -0.76
N VAL A 52 13.33 5.05 -1.08
CA VAL A 52 13.33 3.67 -0.55
C VAL A 52 13.63 3.61 0.94
N GLY A 53 14.28 4.64 1.48
CA GLY A 53 14.58 4.74 2.91
C GLY A 53 15.47 3.60 3.39
N GLU A 54 15.28 3.17 4.64
CA GLU A 54 16.10 2.15 5.30
C GLU A 54 15.51 0.73 5.19
N ASP A 55 14.27 0.61 4.72
CA ASP A 55 13.53 -0.65 4.77
C ASP A 55 12.78 -0.90 3.45
N ILE A 56 13.37 -1.79 2.64
CA ILE A 56 12.84 -2.24 1.35
C ILE A 56 12.17 -3.62 1.46
N SER A 57 11.73 -4.02 2.65
CA SER A 57 11.11 -5.34 2.86
C SER A 57 9.87 -5.55 1.99
N PHE A 58 9.05 -4.51 1.81
CA PHE A 58 7.92 -4.54 0.90
C PHE A 58 8.36 -4.85 -0.54
N ASP A 59 9.35 -4.12 -1.06
CA ASP A 59 9.88 -4.30 -2.41
C ASP A 59 10.45 -5.72 -2.62
N ILE A 60 11.22 -6.22 -1.64
CA ILE A 60 11.78 -7.57 -1.66
C ILE A 60 10.65 -8.62 -1.73
N GLU A 61 9.62 -8.49 -0.90
CA GLU A 61 8.48 -9.42 -0.94
C GLU A 61 7.68 -9.30 -2.24
N MET A 62 7.60 -8.11 -2.83
CA MET A 62 6.97 -7.92 -4.14
C MET A 62 7.75 -8.66 -5.25
N ILE A 63 9.08 -8.57 -5.25
CA ILE A 63 9.95 -9.31 -6.17
C ILE A 63 9.73 -10.82 -5.99
N ASN A 64 9.84 -11.31 -4.74
CA ASN A 64 9.82 -12.74 -4.44
C ASN A 64 8.46 -13.40 -4.73
N ASN A 65 7.36 -12.71 -4.42
CA ASN A 65 6.03 -13.31 -4.48
C ASN A 65 5.26 -13.00 -5.78
N TYR A 66 5.66 -11.96 -6.52
CA TYR A 66 4.95 -11.52 -7.74
C TYR A 66 5.84 -11.44 -8.98
N GLY A 67 7.14 -11.74 -8.87
CA GLY A 67 8.06 -11.77 -10.02
C GLY A 67 8.18 -10.43 -10.74
N VAL A 68 7.92 -9.33 -10.05
CA VAL A 68 7.98 -7.97 -10.63
C VAL A 68 9.41 -7.49 -10.73
N LYS A 69 9.65 -6.56 -11.67
CA LYS A 69 10.89 -5.77 -11.70
C LYS A 69 10.69 -4.53 -10.84
N ILE A 70 11.71 -4.13 -10.09
CA ILE A 70 11.65 -2.91 -9.28
C ILE A 70 12.78 -1.97 -9.70
N ILE A 71 12.45 -0.70 -9.84
CA ILE A 71 13.39 0.40 -10.06
C ILE A 71 13.39 1.25 -8.79
N PHE A 72 14.52 1.25 -8.10
CA PHE A 72 14.73 2.08 -6.92
C PHE A 72 15.23 3.47 -7.32
N VAL A 73 14.60 4.50 -6.76
CA VAL A 73 14.98 5.90 -6.99
C VAL A 73 15.08 6.60 -5.65
N ASP A 74 16.29 6.91 -5.21
CA ASP A 74 16.52 7.68 -4.00
C ASP A 74 17.60 8.75 -4.26
N PRO A 75 17.25 10.06 -4.18
CA PRO A 75 18.19 11.13 -4.48
C PRO A 75 19.15 11.42 -3.31
N THR A 76 19.01 10.74 -2.17
CA THR A 76 19.84 11.02 -1.01
C THR A 76 21.23 10.40 -1.18
N PRO A 77 22.30 11.07 -0.74
CA PRO A 77 23.66 10.51 -0.79
C PRO A 77 23.82 9.18 -0.04
N ARG A 78 22.93 8.89 0.91
CA ARG A 78 22.93 7.67 1.72
C ARG A 78 22.43 6.44 0.96
N ALA A 79 21.81 6.61 -0.21
CA ALA A 79 21.28 5.52 -1.01
C ALA A 79 22.36 4.66 -1.72
N ILE A 80 23.63 5.07 -1.64
CA ILE A 80 24.80 4.38 -2.21
C ILE A 80 25.59 3.70 -1.10
#